data_AF-A0A3B9XJH7-F1
#
_entry.id   AF-A0A3B9XJH7-F1
#
_cell.length_a   1.000
_cell.length_b   1.000
_cell.length_c   1.000
_cell.angle_alpha   90.00
_cell.angle_beta   90.00
_cell.angle_gamma   90.00
#
_symmetry.space_group_name_H-M   'P 1'
#
loop_
_entity.id
_entity.type
_entity.pdbx_description
1 polymer ?
#
loop_
_entity_poly.entity_id
_entity_poly.type
_entity_poly.pdbx_seq_one_letter_code
_entity_poly.pdbx_strand_id
1 'polypeptide(L)'
;KKIIAGLHRHDFVRIRGQINGKINTPQAHILVKSIEVLSDYDGGFGEHPPYEHNTQLPRDLQNKSQAIFKVHAVVPSGPLMILEYGDVNVPVIVPVELTSQIAGLYRGDKVEMQYELARSPKSPSHLVMKSLRVLDALVEQHGTPIHHCGELVMFPKSPQVKFNVFAIKKDIGDNLFRTYTLINFDDVDLFLAFRAKAQKAWDAQVSTAVRGRNYYINDKIEACATGKVNMIDPTQANPQIVIERLEDLNFRALP
;
A
#
# COMPACT_ATOMS: atom_id res chain seq x y z
N LYS A 1 -11.37 -16.51 19.43
CA LYS A 1 -11.99 -15.51 18.52
C LYS A 1 -11.89 -14.08 19.06
N LYS A 2 -12.36 -13.78 20.29
CA LYS A 2 -12.31 -12.40 20.84
C LYS A 2 -10.89 -11.81 20.97
N ILE A 3 -9.89 -12.58 21.38
CA ILE A 3 -8.52 -12.04 21.57
C ILE A 3 -7.87 -11.63 20.24
N ILE A 4 -8.01 -12.42 19.16
CA ILE A 4 -7.46 -12.08 17.84
C ILE A 4 -8.08 -10.79 17.29
N ALA A 5 -9.36 -10.54 17.57
CA ALA A 5 -10.05 -9.35 17.08
C ALA A 5 -9.55 -8.04 17.73
N GLY A 6 -8.84 -8.11 18.87
CA GLY A 6 -8.26 -6.95 19.53
C GLY A 6 -6.76 -6.76 19.27
N LEU A 7 -6.14 -7.60 18.43
CA LEU A 7 -4.74 -7.44 18.05
C LEU A 7 -4.60 -6.45 16.90
N HIS A 8 -3.61 -5.58 17.00
CA HIS A 8 -3.19 -4.69 15.94
C HIS A 8 -1.95 -5.23 15.23
N ARG A 9 -1.69 -4.67 14.05
CA ARG A 9 -0.51 -5.04 13.25
C ARG A 9 0.76 -4.66 14.03
N HIS A 10 1.69 -5.60 14.11
CA HIS A 10 2.99 -5.48 14.80
C HIS A 10 2.95 -5.49 16.33
N ASP A 11 1.78 -5.68 16.97
CA ASP A 11 1.73 -5.94 18.41
C ASP A 11 2.67 -7.09 18.78
N PHE A 12 3.41 -6.89 19.87
CA PHE A 12 4.29 -7.93 20.38
C PHE A 12 3.46 -8.88 21.23
N VAL A 13 3.23 -10.09 20.74
CA VAL A 13 2.35 -11.06 21.40
C VAL A 13 3.10 -12.31 21.83
N ARG A 14 2.73 -12.84 23.00
CA ARG A 14 3.08 -14.19 23.43
C ARG A 14 1.93 -15.13 23.12
N ILE A 15 2.19 -16.11 22.27
CA ILE A 15 1.21 -17.15 21.91
C ILE A 15 1.58 -18.42 22.67
N ARG A 16 0.61 -19.03 23.37
CA ARG A 16 0.76 -20.36 23.97
C ARG A 16 -0.22 -21.32 23.32
N GLY A 17 0.22 -22.51 22.97
CA GLY A 17 -0.60 -23.50 22.28
C GLY A 17 0.15 -24.80 22.05
N GLN A 18 -0.44 -25.68 21.25
CA GLN A 18 0.18 -26.93 20.81
C GLN A 18 0.28 -26.94 19.30
N ILE A 19 1.39 -27.43 18.75
CA ILE A 19 1.52 -27.62 17.30
C ILE A 19 0.48 -28.67 16.85
N ASN A 20 -0.29 -28.35 15.82
CA ASN A 20 -1.29 -29.24 15.25
C ASN A 20 -0.68 -30.14 14.18
N GLY A 21 -0.20 -31.31 14.59
CA GLY A 21 0.35 -32.31 13.67
C GLY A 21 -0.66 -32.96 12.71
N LYS A 22 -1.95 -32.62 12.80
CA LYS A 22 -2.99 -33.15 11.90
C LYS A 22 -3.23 -32.28 10.67
N ILE A 23 -2.70 -31.05 10.64
CA ILE A 23 -2.82 -30.16 9.48
C ILE A 23 -1.57 -30.35 8.62
N ASN A 24 -1.73 -31.03 7.48
CA ASN A 24 -0.65 -31.27 6.53
C ASN A 24 -0.53 -30.10 5.55
N THR A 25 0.11 -29.02 6.00
CA THR A 25 0.54 -27.90 5.17
C THR A 25 2.04 -27.63 5.42
N PRO A 26 2.75 -26.93 4.50
CA PRO A 26 4.17 -26.62 4.70
C PRO A 26 4.45 -25.76 5.94
N GLN A 27 3.47 -25.00 6.43
CA GLN A 27 3.59 -24.15 7.60
C GLN A 27 3.04 -24.83 8.84
N ALA A 28 3.85 -24.92 9.90
CA ALA A 28 3.39 -25.46 11.18
C ALA A 28 2.24 -24.62 11.75
N HIS A 29 1.14 -25.27 12.11
CA HIS A 29 -0.03 -24.63 12.71
C HIS A 29 -0.04 -24.80 14.22
N ILE A 30 -0.47 -23.78 14.97
CA ILE A 30 -0.61 -23.82 16.43
C ILE A 30 -2.09 -23.79 16.80
N LEU A 31 -2.55 -24.79 17.57
CA LEU A 31 -3.79 -24.72 18.32
C LEU A 31 -3.59 -23.78 19.50
N VAL A 32 -3.97 -22.52 19.30
CA VAL A 32 -3.79 -21.45 20.28
C VAL A 32 -4.66 -21.70 21.51
N LYS A 33 -4.03 -21.79 22.68
CA LYS A 33 -4.68 -21.84 24.00
C LYS A 33 -4.82 -20.45 24.61
N SER A 34 -3.80 -19.59 24.44
CA SER A 34 -3.85 -18.20 24.89
C SER A 34 -2.99 -17.30 24.01
N ILE A 35 -3.36 -16.02 23.97
CA ILE A 35 -2.57 -14.94 23.39
C ILE A 35 -2.52 -13.84 24.46
N GLU A 36 -1.33 -13.34 24.73
CA GLU A 36 -1.05 -12.25 25.65
C GLU A 36 -0.35 -11.14 24.85
N VAL A 37 -0.90 -9.92 24.85
CA VAL A 37 -0.23 -8.75 24.28
C VAL A 37 0.81 -8.30 25.30
N LEU A 38 2.09 -8.38 24.94
CA LEU A 38 3.20 -7.96 25.77
C LEU A 38 3.47 -6.46 25.62
N SER A 39 3.27 -5.92 24.42
CA SER A 39 3.31 -4.49 24.15
C SER A 39 2.54 -4.15 22.88
N ASP A 40 1.76 -3.08 22.93
CA ASP A 40 1.12 -2.51 21.73
C ASP A 40 2.19 -1.91 20.81
N TYR A 41 1.99 -2.02 19.51
CA TYR A 41 2.80 -1.28 18.55
C TYR A 41 2.15 0.05 18.21
N ASP A 42 2.76 1.15 18.64
CA ASP A 42 2.28 2.53 18.36
C ASP A 42 3.03 3.20 17.20
N GLY A 43 4.03 2.53 16.63
CA GLY A 43 4.90 3.06 15.57
C GLY A 43 5.69 4.32 15.97
N GLY A 44 5.66 4.74 17.24
CA GLY A 44 6.31 5.94 17.76
C GLY A 44 5.53 7.26 17.58
N PHE A 45 4.26 7.24 17.16
CA PHE A 45 3.47 8.45 16.86
C PHE A 45 2.07 8.38 17.49
N GLY A 46 2.00 8.02 18.78
CA GLY A 46 0.78 7.70 19.53
C GLY A 46 -0.35 8.75 19.48
N GLU A 47 -0.03 10.03 19.24
CA GLU A 47 -0.94 11.16 19.37
C GLU A 47 -1.85 11.42 18.16
N HIS A 48 -1.61 10.76 17.01
CA HIS A 48 -2.42 10.99 15.82
C HIS A 48 -3.72 10.15 15.82
N PRO A 49 -4.86 10.72 15.37
CA PRO A 49 -6.13 9.99 15.28
C PRO A 49 -5.98 8.69 14.49
N PRO A 50 -6.62 7.59 14.91
CA PRO A 50 -6.54 6.32 14.21
C PRO A 50 -7.11 6.43 12.79
N TYR A 51 -6.56 5.64 11.87
CA TYR A 51 -7.11 5.52 10.53
C TYR A 51 -8.45 4.78 10.58
N GLU A 52 -9.50 5.40 10.06
CA GLU A 52 -10.83 4.79 9.99
C GLU A 52 -10.95 3.87 8.78
N HIS A 53 -11.10 2.58 9.03
CA HIS A 53 -11.31 1.60 7.97
C HIS A 53 -12.75 1.63 7.46
N ASN A 54 -12.94 2.04 6.21
CA ASN A 54 -14.20 1.84 5.50
C ASN A 54 -14.15 0.55 4.66
N THR A 55 -15.04 -0.39 4.98
CA THR A 55 -15.18 -1.67 4.25
C THR A 55 -16.40 -1.70 3.32
N GLN A 56 -17.20 -0.63 3.31
CA GLN A 56 -18.36 -0.52 2.45
C GLN A 56 -17.96 -0.08 1.05
N LEU A 57 -18.62 -0.65 0.04
CA LEU A 57 -18.45 -0.21 -1.34
C LEU A 57 -18.98 1.23 -1.47
N PRO A 58 -18.16 2.18 -1.98
CA PRO A 58 -18.59 3.55 -2.24
C PRO A 58 -19.91 3.63 -3.00
N ARG A 59 -20.81 4.53 -2.57
CA ARG A 59 -22.18 4.64 -3.11
C ARG A 59 -22.18 4.95 -4.61
N ASP A 60 -21.21 5.68 -5.09
CA ASP A 60 -21.12 6.06 -6.49
C ASP A 60 -20.73 4.87 -7.39
N LEU A 61 -19.92 3.92 -6.89
CA LEU A 61 -19.69 2.64 -7.58
C LEU A 61 -20.95 1.76 -7.66
N GLN A 62 -21.88 1.89 -6.70
CA GLN A 62 -23.12 1.10 -6.74
C GLN A 62 -24.04 1.48 -7.91
N ASN A 63 -23.89 2.70 -8.43
CA ASN A 63 -24.74 3.26 -9.49
C ASN A 63 -24.03 3.34 -10.85
N LYS A 64 -22.81 2.81 -10.96
CA LYS A 64 -22.01 2.81 -12.18
C LYS A 64 -21.83 1.37 -12.67
N SER A 65 -21.59 1.22 -13.97
CA SER A 65 -21.16 -0.05 -14.59
C SER A 65 -19.72 0.02 -15.10
N GLN A 66 -19.06 1.17 -14.94
CA GLN A 66 -17.70 1.41 -15.40
C GLN A 66 -17.03 2.43 -14.48
N ALA A 67 -15.77 2.18 -14.13
CA ALA A 67 -14.95 3.10 -13.35
C ALA A 67 -13.46 2.87 -13.58
N ILE A 68 -12.66 3.85 -13.16
CA ILE A 68 -11.20 3.79 -13.15
C ILE A 68 -10.74 3.39 -11.74
N PHE A 69 -9.75 2.51 -11.69
CA PHE A 69 -9.20 1.94 -10.48
C PHE A 69 -7.68 1.87 -10.55
N LYS A 70 -7.06 1.64 -9.39
CA LYS A 70 -5.65 1.23 -9.31
C LYS A 70 -5.56 -0.21 -8.82
N VAL A 71 -4.72 -1.04 -9.43
CA VAL A 71 -4.53 -2.43 -9.01
C VAL A 71 -3.85 -2.47 -7.64
N HIS A 72 -4.49 -3.11 -6.65
CA HIS A 72 -3.91 -3.33 -5.32
C HIS A 72 -3.21 -4.69 -5.22
N ALA A 73 -3.86 -5.73 -5.74
CA ALA A 73 -3.35 -7.09 -5.73
C ALA A 73 -4.06 -7.92 -6.80
N VAL A 74 -3.33 -8.84 -7.40
CA VAL A 74 -3.86 -9.83 -8.34
C VAL A 74 -3.49 -11.21 -7.83
N VAL A 75 -4.43 -12.15 -7.87
CA VAL A 75 -4.14 -13.56 -7.61
C VAL A 75 -3.85 -14.21 -8.97
N PRO A 76 -2.59 -14.59 -9.29
CA PRO A 76 -2.17 -14.95 -10.66
C PRO A 76 -2.92 -16.13 -11.29
N SER A 77 -3.67 -16.90 -10.51
CA SER A 77 -4.45 -18.08 -10.94
C SER A 77 -5.84 -18.13 -10.31
N GLY A 78 -6.27 -17.05 -9.65
CA GLY A 78 -7.52 -17.00 -8.89
C GLY A 78 -8.59 -16.16 -9.56
N PRO A 79 -9.88 -16.41 -9.27
CA PRO A 79 -10.99 -15.60 -9.77
C PRO A 79 -11.14 -14.29 -9.00
N LEU A 80 -10.04 -13.73 -8.45
CA LEU A 80 -10.09 -12.59 -7.55
C LEU A 80 -8.94 -11.63 -7.84
N MET A 81 -9.28 -10.35 -7.95
CA MET A 81 -8.35 -9.24 -7.86
C MET A 81 -8.87 -8.21 -6.86
N ILE A 82 -7.97 -7.41 -6.30
CA ILE A 82 -8.31 -6.29 -5.43
C ILE A 82 -7.91 -5.01 -6.16
N LEU A 83 -8.88 -4.11 -6.28
CA LEU A 83 -8.70 -2.79 -6.87
C LEU A 83 -8.82 -1.72 -5.79
N GLU A 84 -8.19 -0.56 -5.97
CA GLU A 84 -8.38 0.62 -5.15
C GLU A 84 -9.29 1.62 -5.89
N TYR A 85 -10.26 2.18 -5.17
CA TYR A 85 -11.10 3.29 -5.60
C TYR A 85 -11.10 4.37 -4.51
N GLY A 86 -10.39 5.48 -4.75
CA GLY A 86 -10.02 6.39 -3.67
C GLY A 86 -9.17 5.67 -2.62
N ASP A 87 -9.68 5.62 -1.39
CA ASP A 87 -9.01 4.96 -0.25
C ASP A 87 -9.61 3.58 0.11
N VAL A 88 -10.56 3.09 -0.70
CA VAL A 88 -11.25 1.82 -0.47
C VAL A 88 -10.67 0.71 -1.33
N ASN A 89 -10.39 -0.44 -0.71
CA ASN A 89 -10.07 -1.67 -1.42
C ASN A 89 -11.37 -2.39 -1.82
N VAL A 90 -11.56 -2.56 -3.12
CA VAL A 90 -12.73 -3.18 -3.73
C VAL A 90 -12.36 -4.57 -4.24
N PRO A 91 -12.94 -5.64 -3.67
CA PRO A 91 -12.73 -6.99 -4.17
C PRO A 91 -13.52 -7.19 -5.47
N VAL A 92 -12.87 -7.78 -6.47
CA VAL A 92 -13.44 -8.03 -7.79
C VAL A 92 -13.31 -9.50 -8.14
N ILE A 93 -14.45 -10.10 -8.48
CA ILE A 93 -14.54 -11.44 -9.03
C ILE A 93 -14.20 -11.37 -10.52
N VAL A 94 -13.26 -12.21 -10.94
CA VAL A 94 -12.80 -12.31 -12.32
C VAL A 94 -13.34 -13.63 -12.91
N PRO A 95 -14.26 -13.56 -13.89
CA PRO A 95 -14.72 -14.74 -14.61
C PRO A 95 -13.55 -15.50 -15.23
N VAL A 96 -13.66 -16.83 -15.30
CA VAL A 96 -12.58 -17.72 -15.76
C VAL A 96 -12.10 -17.32 -17.16
N GLU A 97 -13.03 -16.99 -18.04
CA GLU A 97 -12.81 -16.57 -19.42
C GLU A 97 -12.04 -15.23 -19.55
N LEU A 98 -11.98 -14.43 -18.48
CA LEU A 98 -11.26 -13.15 -18.45
C LEU A 98 -9.96 -13.18 -17.63
N THR A 99 -9.58 -14.33 -17.06
CA THR A 99 -8.37 -14.46 -16.24
C THR A 99 -7.08 -14.11 -16.98
N SER A 100 -7.04 -14.31 -18.30
CA SER A 100 -5.91 -13.89 -19.13
C SER A 100 -5.71 -12.38 -19.18
N GLN A 101 -6.76 -11.58 -18.97
CA GLN A 101 -6.66 -10.10 -18.99
C GLN A 101 -5.97 -9.54 -17.75
N ILE A 102 -5.92 -10.31 -16.65
CA ILE A 102 -5.30 -9.86 -15.38
C ILE A 102 -3.89 -10.41 -15.16
N ALA A 103 -3.43 -11.37 -15.98
CA ALA A 103 -2.19 -12.10 -15.75
C ALA A 103 -0.92 -11.23 -15.82
N GLY A 104 -0.95 -10.13 -16.57
CA GLY A 104 0.17 -9.21 -16.74
C GLY A 104 0.11 -7.95 -15.88
N LEU A 105 -0.89 -7.82 -15.00
CA LEU A 105 -1.08 -6.62 -14.20
C LEU A 105 -0.06 -6.53 -13.08
N TYR A 106 0.44 -5.32 -12.87
CA TYR A 106 1.28 -4.96 -11.75
C TYR A 106 0.45 -4.23 -10.69
N ARG A 107 0.81 -4.45 -9.42
CA ARG A 107 0.33 -3.60 -8.34
C ARG A 107 0.70 -2.14 -8.65
N GLY A 108 -0.30 -1.26 -8.64
CA GLY A 108 -0.16 0.15 -8.98
C GLY A 108 -0.54 0.50 -10.42
N ASP A 109 -0.86 -0.47 -11.27
CA ASP A 109 -1.41 -0.20 -12.61
C ASP A 109 -2.73 0.55 -12.50
N LYS A 110 -2.94 1.51 -13.39
CA LYS A 110 -4.21 2.22 -13.53
C LYS A 110 -5.03 1.53 -14.60
N VAL A 111 -6.25 1.15 -14.25
CA VAL A 111 -7.12 0.35 -15.12
C VAL A 111 -8.52 0.96 -15.17
N GLU A 112 -9.15 0.87 -16.33
CA GLU A 112 -10.58 1.07 -16.48
C GLU A 112 -11.25 -0.29 -16.55
N MET A 113 -12.33 -0.46 -15.79
CA MET A 113 -13.04 -1.72 -15.71
C MET A 113 -14.53 -1.50 -15.89
N GLN A 114 -15.16 -2.32 -16.74
CA GLN A 114 -16.60 -2.49 -16.75
C GLN A 114 -16.99 -3.64 -15.80
N TYR A 115 -18.07 -3.46 -15.05
CA TYR A 115 -18.47 -4.38 -14.01
C TYR A 115 -19.97 -4.40 -13.77
N GLU A 116 -20.39 -5.41 -13.02
CA GLU A 116 -21.68 -5.48 -12.33
C GLU A 116 -21.48 -5.74 -10.84
N LEU A 117 -22.48 -5.41 -10.02
CA LEU A 117 -22.46 -5.77 -8.61
C LEU A 117 -22.74 -7.27 -8.43
N ALA A 118 -21.92 -7.95 -7.64
CA ALA A 118 -22.18 -9.33 -7.28
C ALA A 118 -23.47 -9.43 -6.44
N ARG A 119 -24.33 -10.40 -6.79
CA ARG A 119 -25.57 -10.67 -6.05
C ARG A 119 -25.34 -11.38 -4.71
N SER A 120 -24.17 -12.00 -4.54
CA SER A 120 -23.72 -12.73 -3.35
C SER A 120 -22.19 -12.81 -3.35
N PRO A 121 -21.49 -12.74 -2.20
CA PRO A 121 -21.98 -12.62 -0.82
C PRO A 121 -22.51 -11.21 -0.48
N LYS A 122 -23.30 -11.11 0.60
CA LYS A 122 -23.93 -9.84 1.04
C LYS A 122 -22.93 -8.78 1.55
N SER A 123 -21.74 -9.18 2.02
CA SER A 123 -20.69 -8.26 2.49
C SER A 123 -19.32 -8.96 2.62
N PRO A 124 -18.20 -8.31 2.27
CA PRO A 124 -18.15 -7.03 1.55
C PRO A 124 -18.74 -7.18 0.14
N SER A 125 -19.32 -6.11 -0.40
CA SER A 125 -19.85 -6.13 -1.76
C SER A 125 -18.69 -6.35 -2.74
N HIS A 126 -18.86 -7.30 -3.66
CA HIS A 126 -17.89 -7.56 -4.72
C HIS A 126 -18.37 -6.98 -6.03
N LEU A 127 -17.43 -6.56 -6.88
CA LEU A 127 -17.72 -6.33 -8.29
C LEU A 127 -17.46 -7.63 -9.06
N VAL A 128 -18.16 -7.82 -10.19
CA VAL A 128 -17.86 -8.89 -11.15
C VAL A 128 -17.38 -8.23 -12.43
N MET A 129 -16.18 -8.58 -12.86
CA MET A 129 -15.55 -7.99 -14.04
C MET A 129 -16.26 -8.41 -15.33
N LYS A 130 -16.48 -7.45 -16.23
CA LYS A 130 -16.97 -7.69 -17.60
C LYS A 130 -15.90 -7.44 -18.65
N SER A 131 -15.07 -6.42 -18.44
CA SER A 131 -13.91 -6.11 -19.27
C SER A 131 -12.92 -5.26 -18.49
N LEU A 132 -11.66 -5.30 -18.91
CA LEU A 132 -10.58 -4.53 -18.33
C LEU A 132 -9.74 -3.89 -19.43
N ARG A 133 -9.38 -2.61 -19.24
CA ARG A 133 -8.43 -1.88 -20.07
C ARG A 133 -7.35 -1.26 -19.19
N VAL A 134 -6.08 -1.56 -19.47
CA VAL A 134 -4.96 -0.89 -18.80
C VAL A 134 -4.81 0.50 -19.39
N LEU A 135 -4.82 1.52 -18.52
CA LEU A 135 -4.67 2.92 -18.90
C LEU A 135 -3.25 3.44 -18.70
N ASP A 136 -2.57 2.95 -17.66
CA ASP A 136 -1.19 3.31 -17.33
C ASP A 136 -0.54 2.13 -16.59
N ALA A 137 0.34 1.42 -17.31
CA ALA A 137 1.09 0.28 -16.82
C ALA A 137 2.36 0.76 -16.10
N LEU A 138 2.44 0.52 -14.80
CA LEU A 138 3.53 1.02 -13.96
C LEU A 138 4.88 0.39 -14.33
N VAL A 139 4.86 -0.87 -14.80
CA VAL A 139 6.08 -1.56 -15.23
C VAL A 139 6.76 -0.89 -16.44
N GLU A 140 6.00 -0.23 -17.31
CA GLU A 140 6.56 0.49 -18.47
C GLU A 140 7.43 1.68 -18.05
N GLN A 141 7.25 2.16 -16.81
CA GLN A 141 8.07 3.23 -16.26
C GLN A 141 9.41 2.72 -15.74
N HIS A 142 9.63 1.41 -15.59
CA HIS A 142 10.86 0.87 -15.02
C HIS A 142 12.11 1.32 -15.80
N GLY A 143 13.11 1.83 -15.09
CA GLY A 143 14.35 2.36 -15.65
C GLY A 143 14.22 3.75 -16.27
N THR A 144 13.01 4.29 -16.41
CA THR A 144 12.80 5.62 -16.98
C THR A 144 13.14 6.72 -15.97
N PRO A 145 13.79 7.82 -16.42
CA PRO A 145 14.00 8.98 -15.57
C PRO A 145 12.68 9.71 -15.35
N ILE A 146 12.42 10.09 -14.10
CA ILE A 146 11.21 10.79 -13.68
C ILE A 146 11.55 11.97 -12.79
N HIS A 147 10.61 12.92 -12.74
CA HIS A 147 10.53 13.94 -11.71
C HIS A 147 9.11 13.89 -11.12
N HIS A 148 9.00 13.57 -9.84
CA HIS A 148 7.71 13.45 -9.16
C HIS A 148 7.68 14.31 -7.91
N CYS A 149 6.63 15.13 -7.81
CA CYS A 149 6.27 15.88 -6.62
C CYS A 149 4.93 15.40 -6.07
N GLY A 150 4.80 15.40 -4.76
CA GLY A 150 3.60 15.00 -4.04
C GLY A 150 3.76 15.18 -2.53
N GLU A 151 2.89 14.55 -1.75
CA GLU A 151 2.94 14.61 -0.29
C GLU A 151 4.06 13.71 0.24
N LEU A 152 4.75 14.15 1.30
CA LEU A 152 5.72 13.30 1.98
C LEU A 152 5.00 12.18 2.75
N VAL A 153 5.44 10.94 2.53
CA VAL A 153 4.95 9.75 3.24
C VAL A 153 6.08 9.15 4.06
N MET A 154 5.75 8.67 5.25
CA MET A 154 6.65 7.94 6.12
C MET A 154 6.03 6.60 6.55
N PHE A 155 6.73 5.52 6.25
CA PHE A 155 6.47 4.21 6.84
C PHE A 155 7.32 4.08 8.11
N PRO A 156 6.70 3.88 9.29
CA PRO A 156 7.43 3.83 10.55
C PRO A 156 8.33 2.59 10.60
N LYS A 157 9.45 2.70 11.32
CA LYS A 157 10.31 1.56 11.66
C LYS A 157 9.50 0.43 12.30
N SER A 158 9.84 -0.80 11.96
CA SER A 158 9.18 -2.02 12.45
C SER A 158 10.21 -3.00 13.02
N PRO A 159 9.80 -4.13 13.61
CA PRO A 159 10.75 -5.16 14.06
C PRO A 159 11.71 -5.63 12.95
N GLN A 160 11.25 -5.63 11.69
CA GLN A 160 11.99 -6.05 10.50
C GLN A 160 12.80 -4.91 9.87
N VAL A 161 12.35 -3.66 9.99
CA VAL A 161 13.00 -2.49 9.39
C VAL A 161 13.34 -1.48 10.48
N LYS A 162 14.63 -1.33 10.82
CA LYS A 162 15.06 -0.55 11.99
C LYS A 162 15.03 0.97 11.82
N PHE A 163 14.60 1.46 10.67
CA PHE A 163 14.53 2.88 10.35
C PHE A 163 13.23 3.22 9.63
N ASN A 164 12.86 4.49 9.64
CA ASN A 164 11.72 4.99 8.87
C ASN A 164 12.06 4.97 7.38
N VAL A 165 11.07 4.62 6.56
CA VAL A 165 11.18 4.63 5.10
C VAL A 165 10.33 5.78 4.57
N PHE A 166 10.90 6.61 3.70
CA PHE A 166 10.23 7.78 3.13
C PHE A 166 9.81 7.53 1.69
N ALA A 167 8.70 8.14 1.30
CA ALA A 167 8.11 8.00 -0.03
C ALA A 167 7.39 9.29 -0.44
N ILE A 168 7.06 9.39 -1.73
CA ILE A 168 6.25 10.49 -2.30
C ILE A 168 4.91 9.93 -2.71
N LYS A 169 3.82 10.46 -2.14
CA LYS A 169 2.45 10.15 -2.58
C LYS A 169 2.09 11.07 -3.74
N LYS A 170 2.11 10.49 -4.94
CA LYS A 170 1.84 11.16 -6.21
C LYS A 170 0.40 10.90 -6.65
N ASP A 171 -0.34 11.97 -6.90
CA ASP A 171 -1.63 11.92 -7.60
C ASP A 171 -1.41 11.49 -9.06
N ILE A 172 -2.15 10.46 -9.48
CA ILE A 172 -2.16 9.92 -10.85
C ILE A 172 -3.51 10.17 -11.56
N GLY A 173 -4.33 11.10 -11.05
CA GLY A 173 -5.67 11.42 -11.52
C GLY A 173 -6.74 10.49 -10.96
N ASP A 174 -8.01 10.86 -11.16
CA ASP A 174 -9.19 10.08 -10.76
C ASP A 174 -9.27 9.75 -9.25
N ASN A 175 -8.68 10.62 -8.42
CA ASN A 175 -8.56 10.42 -6.97
C ASN A 175 -7.78 9.14 -6.61
N LEU A 176 -6.81 8.77 -7.46
CA LEU A 176 -5.92 7.63 -7.24
C LEU A 176 -4.49 8.13 -7.03
N PHE A 177 -3.76 7.44 -6.17
CA PHE A 177 -2.41 7.84 -5.79
C PHE A 177 -1.44 6.68 -5.88
N ARG A 178 -0.21 6.94 -6.33
CA ARG A 178 0.92 6.02 -6.20
C ARG A 178 1.88 6.52 -5.13
N THR A 179 2.38 5.61 -4.30
CA THR A 179 3.37 5.94 -3.29
C THR A 179 4.73 5.45 -3.77
N TYR A 180 5.62 6.38 -4.12
CA TYR A 180 6.94 6.08 -4.66
C TYR A 180 7.98 6.12 -3.55
N THR A 181 8.52 4.97 -3.15
CA THR A 181 9.52 4.86 -2.08
C THR A 181 10.87 5.40 -2.53
N LEU A 182 11.53 6.19 -1.70
CA LEU A 182 12.86 6.75 -1.97
C LEU A 182 13.93 5.73 -1.58
N ILE A 183 14.81 5.38 -2.53
CA ILE A 183 15.82 4.34 -2.34
C ILE A 183 17.15 4.70 -3.02
N ASN A 184 18.21 4.06 -2.57
CA ASN A 184 19.43 3.84 -3.35
C ASN A 184 20.01 2.49 -2.89
N PHE A 185 20.33 1.60 -3.84
CA PHE A 185 20.83 0.26 -3.54
C PHE A 185 22.36 0.17 -3.50
N ASP A 186 23.03 1.09 -4.16
CA ASP A 186 24.46 1.02 -4.49
C ASP A 186 25.32 1.91 -3.58
N ASP A 187 24.73 2.99 -3.05
CA ASP A 187 25.39 3.98 -2.21
C ASP A 187 24.65 4.13 -0.87
N VAL A 188 25.21 3.46 0.16
CA VAL A 188 24.68 3.47 1.52
C VAL A 188 24.79 4.86 2.15
N ASP A 189 25.87 5.60 1.87
CA ASP A 189 26.08 6.92 2.46
C ASP A 189 25.08 7.93 1.90
N LEU A 190 24.83 7.89 0.59
CA LEU A 190 23.76 8.65 -0.05
C LEU A 190 22.38 8.24 0.49
N PHE A 191 22.12 6.95 0.65
CA PHE A 191 20.88 6.45 1.27
C PHE A 191 20.65 7.05 2.65
N LEU A 192 21.68 7.03 3.51
CA LEU A 192 21.61 7.60 4.85
C LEU A 192 21.43 9.12 4.81
N ALA A 193 22.14 9.82 3.92
CA ALA A 193 22.07 11.27 3.79
C ALA A 193 20.68 11.74 3.36
N PHE A 194 20.09 11.11 2.34
CA PHE A 194 18.77 11.51 1.86
C PHE A 194 17.68 11.13 2.86
N ARG A 195 17.82 10.01 3.59
CA ARG A 195 16.89 9.64 4.67
C ARG A 195 16.94 10.65 5.80
N ALA A 196 18.13 11.10 6.19
CA ALA A 196 18.29 12.15 7.20
C ALA A 196 17.65 13.47 6.75
N LYS A 197 17.80 13.83 5.47
CA LYS A 197 17.15 15.00 4.87
C LYS A 197 15.62 14.90 4.91
N ALA A 198 15.05 13.75 4.57
CA ALA A 198 13.61 13.49 4.63
C ALA A 198 13.08 13.49 6.09
N GLN A 199 13.81 12.86 7.01
CA GLN A 199 13.47 12.86 8.44
C GLN A 199 13.46 14.27 9.02
N LYS A 200 14.45 15.11 8.68
CA LYS A 200 14.49 16.51 9.12
C LYS A 200 13.27 17.30 8.62
N ALA A 201 12.87 17.10 7.36
CA ALA A 201 11.67 17.73 6.81
C ALA A 201 10.40 17.25 7.56
N TRP A 202 10.30 15.94 7.82
CA TRP A 202 9.21 15.34 8.57
C TRP A 202 9.08 15.90 9.98
N ASP A 203 10.18 15.89 10.75
CA ASP A 203 10.21 16.31 12.15
C ASP A 203 9.82 17.79 12.31
N ALA A 204 10.15 18.63 11.33
CA ALA A 204 9.80 20.05 11.33
C ALA A 204 8.28 20.30 11.19
N GLN A 205 7.50 19.32 10.74
CA GLN A 205 6.04 19.43 10.53
C GLN A 205 5.31 18.21 11.09
N VAL A 206 5.85 17.52 12.10
CA VAL A 206 5.28 16.25 12.58
C VAL A 206 3.82 16.38 13.03
N SER A 207 3.44 17.51 13.60
CA SER A 207 2.08 17.78 14.10
C SER A 207 1.01 17.81 13.00
N THR A 208 1.40 18.00 11.74
CA THR A 208 0.47 18.03 10.60
C THR A 208 0.31 16.66 9.95
N ALA A 209 1.04 15.64 10.42
CA ALA A 209 0.93 14.31 9.86
C ALA A 209 -0.44 13.66 10.15
N VAL A 210 -0.93 12.90 9.19
CA VAL A 210 -2.17 12.13 9.26
C VAL A 210 -1.84 10.64 9.14
N ARG A 211 -2.49 9.80 9.95
CA ARG A 211 -2.36 8.34 9.85
C ARG A 211 -3.09 7.81 8.61
N GLY A 212 -2.34 7.12 7.76
CA GLY A 212 -2.89 6.19 6.77
C GLY A 212 -3.00 4.77 7.35
N ARG A 213 -3.32 3.81 6.48
CA ARG A 213 -3.54 2.40 6.89
C ARG A 213 -2.35 1.76 7.60
N ASN A 214 -1.13 2.04 7.12
CA ASN A 214 0.11 1.46 7.66
C ASN A 214 1.32 2.40 7.49
N TYR A 215 1.06 3.68 7.35
CA TYR A 215 2.03 4.75 7.10
C TYR A 215 1.43 6.08 7.57
N TYR A 216 2.25 7.13 7.55
CA TYR A 216 1.84 8.49 7.84
C TYR A 216 2.01 9.34 6.57
N ILE A 217 1.11 10.28 6.38
CA ILE A 217 1.12 11.25 5.27
C ILE A 217 1.30 12.63 5.89
N ASN A 218 2.14 13.47 5.31
CA ASN A 218 2.21 14.87 5.64
C ASN A 218 1.89 15.71 4.40
N ASP A 219 0.64 16.20 4.33
CA ASP A 219 0.15 17.05 3.25
C ASP A 219 0.67 18.50 3.35
N LYS A 220 1.35 18.85 4.44
CA LYS A 220 2.06 20.13 4.62
C LYS A 220 3.53 20.07 4.22
N ILE A 221 3.98 18.97 3.64
CA ILE A 221 5.30 18.85 3.03
C ILE A 221 5.15 18.40 1.59
N GLU A 222 5.47 19.28 0.65
CA GLU A 222 5.69 18.90 -0.73
C GLU A 222 7.09 18.26 -0.85
N ALA A 223 7.11 16.99 -1.21
CA ALA A 223 8.31 16.22 -1.49
C ALA A 223 8.43 16.05 -3.01
N CYS A 224 9.58 16.46 -3.56
CA CYS A 224 9.95 16.27 -4.95
C CYS A 224 11.20 15.40 -5.05
N ALA A 225 11.20 14.46 -5.99
CA ALA A 225 12.35 13.62 -6.30
C ALA A 225 12.57 13.52 -7.82
N THR A 226 13.83 13.60 -8.22
CA THR A 226 14.31 13.20 -9.54
C THR A 226 15.07 11.89 -9.43
N GLY A 227 14.90 10.98 -10.37
CA GLY A 227 15.62 9.71 -10.36
C GLY A 227 15.04 8.72 -11.36
N LYS A 228 15.40 7.44 -11.25
CA LYS A 228 14.87 6.37 -12.11
C LYS A 228 13.82 5.54 -11.38
N VAL A 229 12.75 5.17 -12.06
CA VAL A 229 11.75 4.27 -11.46
C VAL A 229 12.29 2.85 -11.35
N ASN A 230 12.12 2.25 -10.17
CA ASN A 230 12.36 0.83 -9.95
C ASN A 230 11.04 0.08 -9.65
N MET A 231 10.65 -0.81 -10.57
CA MET A 231 9.48 -1.67 -10.49
C MET A 231 9.84 -2.99 -11.19
N ILE A 232 10.22 -3.99 -10.39
CA ILE A 232 10.79 -5.24 -10.92
C ILE A 232 9.93 -6.47 -10.66
N ASP A 233 8.92 -6.34 -9.79
CA ASP A 233 8.05 -7.44 -9.39
C ASP A 233 6.57 -7.02 -9.44
N PRO A 234 5.68 -7.80 -10.06
CA PRO A 234 4.23 -7.50 -10.13
C PRO A 234 3.56 -7.28 -8.76
N THR A 235 4.11 -7.87 -7.71
CA THR A 235 3.60 -7.79 -6.33
C THR A 235 4.30 -6.74 -5.47
N GLN A 236 5.31 -6.04 -6.03
CA GLN A 236 6.05 -4.99 -5.34
C GLN A 236 5.07 -3.96 -4.76
N ALA A 237 5.16 -3.72 -3.45
CA ALA A 237 4.14 -2.98 -2.73
C ALA A 237 3.99 -1.53 -3.19
N ASN A 238 5.12 -0.90 -3.48
CA ASN A 238 5.25 0.49 -3.89
C ASN A 238 6.29 0.57 -5.01
N PRO A 239 6.07 1.32 -6.10
CA PRO A 239 7.17 1.72 -6.96
C PRO A 239 8.22 2.50 -6.18
N GLN A 240 9.41 2.57 -6.74
CA GLN A 240 10.57 3.15 -6.10
C GLN A 240 11.19 4.21 -7.02
N ILE A 241 11.80 5.25 -6.44
CA ILE A 241 12.66 6.20 -7.15
C ILE A 241 14.08 5.99 -6.65
N VAL A 242 14.96 5.57 -7.55
CA VAL A 242 16.40 5.46 -7.29
C VAL A 242 16.99 6.86 -7.34
N ILE A 243 17.41 7.34 -6.17
CA ILE A 243 18.01 8.66 -5.99
C ILE A 243 19.49 8.58 -6.27
N GLU A 244 19.97 9.32 -7.27
CA GLU A 244 21.37 9.29 -7.69
C GLU A 244 22.21 10.37 -7.00
N ARG A 245 21.60 11.48 -6.56
CA ARG A 245 22.27 12.56 -5.82
C ARG A 245 21.34 13.19 -4.76
N LEU A 246 21.92 13.79 -3.72
CA LEU A 246 21.14 14.38 -2.63
C LEU A 246 20.31 15.60 -3.08
N GLU A 247 20.79 16.31 -4.10
CA GLU A 247 20.15 17.47 -4.73
C GLU A 247 18.92 17.08 -5.55
N ASP A 248 18.80 15.79 -5.93
CA ASP A 248 17.63 15.30 -6.65
C ASP A 248 16.40 15.22 -5.74
N LEU A 249 16.55 15.41 -4.42
CA LEU A 249 15.47 15.54 -3.47
C LEU A 249 15.26 16.97 -3.00
N ASN A 250 14.00 17.41 -2.98
CA ASN A 250 13.60 18.66 -2.38
C ASN A 250 12.37 18.46 -1.48
N PHE A 251 12.37 19.13 -0.33
CA PHE A 251 11.25 19.12 0.61
C PHE A 251 10.89 20.56 0.94
N ARG A 252 9.64 20.94 0.69
CA ARG A 252 9.14 22.30 0.91
C ARG A 252 7.92 22.24 1.83
N ALA A 253 7.97 23.00 2.92
CA ALA A 253 6.81 23.19 3.77
C ALA A 253 5.74 23.99 2.98
N LEU A 254 4.50 23.51 3.06
CA LEU A 254 3.33 24.18 2.51
C LEU A 254 2.59 24.93 3.62
N PRO A 255 1.88 26.02 3.29
CA PRO A 255 1.08 26.77 4.25
C PRO A 255 -0.07 25.96 4.87
#